data_AF-I4A6T9-F1
#
_entry.id   AF-I4A6T9-F1
#
_cell.length_a   1.000
_cell.length_b   1.000
_cell.length_c   1.000
_cell.angle_alpha   90.00
_cell.angle_beta   90.00
_cell.angle_gamma   90.00
#
_symmetry.space_group_name_H-M   'P 1'
#
loop_
_entity.id
_entity.type
_entity.pdbx_description
1 polymer ?
#
loop_
_entity_poly.entity_id
_entity_poly.type
_entity_poly.pdbx_seq_one_letter_code
_entity_poly.pdbx_strand_id
1 'polypeptide(L)'
;MDLNILWFILISVLFIGFFFLEGFDYGVGILLPFMGKNDTERRIVINTIGPVWDGNEVWLITAGGAIFAAFPNWYATLFSGFYLALFFILVALIIRGVAFEFRSSDRSPRWRSAWDWGIFVGSLLSAILWGVAVTNILRGVPINGEMQYVGTFFDLLSPYTLIGGVTTLLLFTVHGALYLTLKTEGEMVQRAWSIAKTVSVGALVVLVLLAAMTYFQTDLFASTLAALGILVCAVAMILTVLFTYKKAAGKAFIASSLTITFLVLSVFSGLFPRVMVSSLNPEWSLHIYNASSSPYTLKIMTIVALTLVPIVLAYQIWTYWVFRKRITAKDIHY
;
A
#
# COMPACT_ATOMS: atom_id res chain seq x y z
N MET A 1 -3.61 27.11 -10.63
CA MET A 1 -4.12 25.96 -9.87
C MET A 1 -4.08 26.34 -8.41
N ASP A 2 -5.17 26.13 -7.70
CA ASP A 2 -5.24 26.29 -6.24
C ASP A 2 -4.20 25.38 -5.58
N LEU A 3 -3.38 25.91 -4.66
CA LEU A 3 -2.30 25.16 -4.01
C LEU A 3 -2.85 24.01 -3.16
N ASN A 4 -4.06 24.17 -2.64
CA ASN A 4 -4.75 23.13 -1.87
C ASN A 4 -5.05 21.92 -2.76
N ILE A 5 -5.53 22.15 -3.99
CA ILE A 5 -5.75 21.09 -4.98
C ILE A 5 -4.43 20.44 -5.39
N LEU A 6 -3.38 21.25 -5.64
CA LEU A 6 -2.05 20.72 -5.98
C LEU A 6 -1.55 19.76 -4.89
N TRP A 7 -1.61 20.17 -3.62
CA TRP A 7 -1.12 19.36 -2.51
C TRP A 7 -1.95 18.10 -2.29
N PHE A 8 -3.27 18.17 -2.48
CA PHE A 8 -4.11 16.97 -2.47
C PHE A 8 -3.69 15.98 -3.56
N ILE A 9 -3.42 16.44 -4.78
CA ILE A 9 -2.94 15.61 -5.88
C ILE A 9 -1.56 15.02 -5.55
N LEU A 10 -0.62 15.82 -5.03
CA LEU A 10 0.72 15.34 -4.67
C LEU A 10 0.66 14.26 -3.59
N ILE A 11 -0.17 14.43 -2.56
CA ILE A 11 -0.36 13.40 -1.52
C ILE A 11 -1.00 12.13 -2.13
N SER A 12 -1.98 12.30 -3.02
CA SER A 12 -2.57 11.16 -3.75
C SER A 12 -1.51 10.38 -4.54
N VAL A 13 -0.60 11.08 -5.23
CA VAL A 13 0.53 10.48 -5.95
C VAL A 13 1.49 9.76 -4.99
N LEU A 14 1.78 10.33 -3.83
CA LEU A 14 2.63 9.69 -2.81
C LEU A 14 2.02 8.38 -2.31
N PHE A 15 0.72 8.33 -2.02
CA PHE A 15 0.05 7.08 -1.62
C PHE A 15 -0.07 6.08 -2.76
N ILE A 16 -0.30 6.52 -4.00
CA ILE A 16 -0.28 5.63 -5.17
C ILE A 16 1.11 5.00 -5.31
N GLY A 17 2.17 5.79 -5.24
CA GLY A 17 3.55 5.31 -5.29
C GLY A 17 3.87 4.36 -4.15
N PHE A 18 3.49 4.71 -2.92
CA PHE A 18 3.64 3.85 -1.74
C PHE A 18 2.95 2.49 -1.95
N PHE A 19 1.65 2.45 -2.23
CA PHE A 19 0.94 1.17 -2.36
C PHE A 19 1.38 0.36 -3.59
N PHE A 20 1.83 1.02 -4.66
CA PHE A 20 2.44 0.34 -5.80
C PHE A 20 3.77 -0.31 -5.41
N LEU A 21 4.69 0.45 -4.81
CA LEU A 21 6.05 0.01 -4.53
C LEU A 21 6.07 -0.95 -3.34
N GLU A 22 5.50 -0.52 -2.23
CA GLU A 22 5.45 -1.30 -1.01
C GLU A 22 4.49 -2.50 -1.12
N GLY A 23 3.51 -2.43 -2.02
CA GLY A 23 2.54 -3.51 -2.22
C GLY A 23 3.21 -4.83 -2.62
N PHE A 24 4.25 -4.80 -3.45
CA PHE A 24 4.98 -6.03 -3.77
C PHE A 24 5.96 -6.42 -2.65
N ASP A 25 6.52 -5.48 -1.90
CA ASP A 25 7.40 -5.78 -0.75
C ASP A 25 6.62 -6.48 0.38
N TYR A 26 5.41 -5.98 0.70
CA TYR A 26 4.48 -6.67 1.59
C TYR A 26 4.14 -8.05 1.05
N GLY A 27 3.80 -8.17 -0.24
CA GLY A 27 3.49 -9.45 -0.86
C GLY A 27 4.64 -10.46 -0.77
N VAL A 28 5.88 -10.03 -1.05
CA VAL A 28 7.07 -10.86 -0.93
C VAL A 28 7.29 -11.31 0.51
N GLY A 29 7.13 -10.41 1.49
CA GLY A 29 7.25 -10.74 2.91
C GLY A 29 6.17 -11.71 3.40
N ILE A 30 4.92 -11.55 2.97
CA ILE A 30 3.81 -12.48 3.25
C ILE A 30 4.11 -13.87 2.67
N LEU A 31 4.75 -13.93 1.51
CA LEU A 31 5.04 -15.18 0.82
C LEU A 31 6.31 -15.87 1.31
N LEU A 32 7.18 -15.17 2.04
CA LEU A 32 8.51 -15.65 2.42
C LEU A 32 8.51 -17.05 3.06
N PRO A 33 7.70 -17.34 4.11
CA PRO A 33 7.73 -18.66 4.75
C PRO A 33 7.24 -19.79 3.84
N PHE A 34 6.39 -19.46 2.86
CA PHE A 34 5.72 -20.43 1.98
C PHE A 34 6.45 -20.64 0.65
N MET A 35 7.24 -19.65 0.22
CA MET A 35 7.96 -19.68 -1.05
C MET A 35 9.29 -20.44 -0.98
N GLY A 36 10.00 -20.33 0.14
CA GLY A 36 11.29 -20.99 0.35
C GLY A 36 11.16 -22.28 1.18
N LYS A 37 11.55 -23.41 0.59
CA LYS A 37 11.61 -24.73 1.24
C LYS A 37 12.86 -24.89 2.11
N ASN A 38 13.93 -24.17 1.78
CA ASN A 38 15.18 -24.13 2.52
C ASN A 38 15.64 -22.68 2.72
N ASP A 39 16.66 -22.50 3.56
CA ASP A 39 17.15 -21.16 3.91
C ASP A 39 17.73 -20.40 2.72
N THR A 40 18.39 -21.11 1.78
CA THR A 40 18.92 -20.49 0.55
C THR A 40 17.79 -19.88 -0.28
N GLU A 41 16.70 -20.62 -0.51
CA GLU A 41 15.55 -20.10 -1.25
C GLU A 41 14.89 -18.92 -0.53
N ARG A 42 14.78 -18.94 0.80
CA ARG A 42 14.26 -17.79 1.57
C ARG A 42 15.17 -16.57 1.45
N ARG A 43 16.49 -16.76 1.44
CA ARG A 43 17.45 -15.68 1.22
C ARG A 43 17.36 -15.12 -0.21
N ILE A 44 17.11 -15.96 -1.22
CA ILE A 44 16.82 -15.49 -2.59
C ILE A 44 15.58 -14.58 -2.58
N VAL A 45 14.48 -15.02 -1.95
CA VAL A 45 13.23 -14.23 -1.86
C VAL A 45 13.50 -12.85 -1.22
N ILE A 46 14.16 -12.80 -0.08
CA ILE A 46 14.47 -11.53 0.61
C ILE A 46 15.34 -10.63 -0.26
N ASN A 47 16.38 -11.18 -0.86
CA ASN A 47 17.29 -10.41 -1.70
C ASN A 47 16.59 -9.82 -2.95
N THR A 48 15.44 -10.36 -3.38
CA THR A 48 14.69 -9.76 -4.50
C THR A 48 14.22 -8.33 -4.20
N ILE A 49 13.96 -8.02 -2.94
CA ILE A 49 13.49 -6.71 -2.47
C ILE A 49 14.53 -5.96 -1.64
N GLY A 50 15.59 -6.65 -1.17
CA GLY A 50 16.67 -6.10 -0.36
C GLY A 50 17.21 -4.73 -0.81
N PRO A 51 17.49 -4.50 -2.10
CA PRO A 51 18.02 -3.21 -2.56
C PRO A 51 17.00 -2.06 -2.64
N VAL A 52 15.70 -2.31 -2.48
CA VAL A 52 14.64 -1.32 -2.77
C VAL A 52 13.63 -1.11 -1.65
N TRP A 53 13.44 -2.08 -0.74
CA TRP A 53 12.35 -2.02 0.26
C TRP A 53 12.44 -0.78 1.17
N ASP A 54 13.64 -0.43 1.65
CA ASP A 54 13.84 0.73 2.52
C ASP A 54 13.46 2.04 1.80
N GLY A 55 13.87 2.18 0.54
CA GLY A 55 13.50 3.32 -0.30
C GLY A 55 12.00 3.38 -0.63
N ASN A 56 11.32 2.23 -0.68
CA ASN A 56 9.87 2.18 -0.90
C ASN A 56 9.09 2.63 0.34
N GLU A 57 9.55 2.28 1.54
CA GLU A 57 8.95 2.74 2.80
C GLU A 57 9.01 4.27 2.95
N VAL A 58 10.04 4.93 2.40
CA VAL A 58 10.18 6.40 2.44
C VAL A 58 8.99 7.11 1.78
N TRP A 59 8.28 6.47 0.84
CA TRP A 59 7.06 7.04 0.26
C TRP A 59 5.96 7.24 1.31
N LEU A 60 5.81 6.31 2.25
CA LEU A 60 4.87 6.45 3.36
C LEU A 60 5.28 7.58 4.30
N ILE A 61 6.56 7.64 4.67
CA ILE A 61 7.09 8.68 5.55
C ILE A 61 6.85 10.07 4.92
N THR A 62 7.14 10.18 3.63
CA THR A 62 6.93 11.41 2.86
C THR A 62 5.45 11.75 2.73
N ALA A 63 4.57 10.76 2.51
CA ALA A 63 3.13 10.97 2.50
C ALA A 63 2.63 11.51 3.85
N GLY A 64 3.04 10.89 4.97
CA GLY A 64 2.70 11.37 6.32
C GLY A 64 3.22 12.78 6.59
N GLY A 65 4.48 13.07 6.22
CA GLY A 65 5.07 14.40 6.34
C GLY A 65 4.40 15.46 5.45
N ALA A 66 3.99 15.08 4.24
CA ALA A 66 3.25 15.94 3.33
C ALA A 66 1.84 16.25 3.86
N ILE A 67 1.13 15.28 4.44
CA ILE A 67 -0.15 15.53 5.12
C ILE A 67 0.08 16.47 6.31
N PHE A 68 1.07 16.21 7.17
CA PHE A 68 1.38 17.08 8.31
C PHE A 68 1.63 18.52 7.88
N ALA A 69 2.41 18.72 6.82
CA ALA A 69 2.84 20.04 6.41
C ALA A 69 1.80 20.78 5.55
N ALA A 70 1.03 20.08 4.70
CA ALA A 70 0.02 20.69 3.83
C ALA A 70 -1.38 20.72 4.45
N PHE A 71 -1.75 19.70 5.22
CA PHE A 71 -3.07 19.53 5.83
C PHE A 71 -2.98 19.10 7.32
N PRO A 72 -2.51 19.98 8.22
CA PRO A 72 -2.20 19.64 9.61
C PRO A 72 -3.42 19.12 10.39
N ASN A 73 -4.63 19.63 10.13
CA ASN A 73 -5.84 19.13 10.79
C ASN A 73 -6.21 17.72 10.30
N TRP A 74 -5.96 17.41 9.03
CA TRP A 74 -6.11 16.04 8.52
C TRP A 74 -5.12 15.11 9.21
N TYR A 75 -3.85 15.51 9.31
CA TYR A 75 -2.84 14.76 10.03
C TYR A 75 -3.25 14.49 11.48
N ALA A 76 -3.61 15.54 12.22
CA ALA A 76 -3.96 15.44 13.63
C ALA A 76 -5.18 14.53 13.84
N THR A 77 -6.24 14.71 13.06
CA THR A 77 -7.47 13.90 13.18
C THR A 77 -7.22 12.44 12.83
N LEU A 78 -6.45 12.18 11.76
CA LEU A 78 -6.11 10.83 11.33
C LEU A 78 -5.26 10.10 12.39
N PHE A 79 -4.17 10.73 12.85
CA PHE A 79 -3.24 10.09 13.79
C PHE A 79 -3.81 9.93 15.21
N SER A 80 -4.64 10.88 15.66
CA SER A 80 -5.33 10.75 16.95
C SER A 80 -6.50 9.75 16.89
N GLY A 81 -7.31 9.79 15.83
CA GLY A 81 -8.48 8.92 15.71
C GLY A 81 -8.13 7.47 15.42
N PHE A 82 -7.10 7.23 14.61
CA PHE A 82 -6.63 5.90 14.26
C PHE A 82 -5.45 5.46 15.13
N TYR A 83 -5.29 6.05 16.32
CA TYR A 83 -4.10 5.88 17.17
C TYR A 83 -3.66 4.42 17.31
N LEU A 84 -4.55 3.53 17.80
CA LEU A 84 -4.20 2.12 17.98
C LEU A 84 -3.92 1.41 16.65
N ALA A 85 -4.66 1.72 15.59
CA ALA A 85 -4.45 1.10 14.27
C ALA A 85 -3.08 1.50 13.68
N LEU A 86 -2.75 2.79 13.71
CA LEU A 86 -1.47 3.32 13.23
C LEU A 86 -0.31 2.88 14.13
N PHE A 87 -0.53 2.73 15.44
CA PHE A 87 0.44 2.15 16.36
C PHE A 87 0.76 0.71 15.98
N PHE A 88 -0.24 -0.12 15.68
CA PHE A 88 0.00 -1.48 15.20
C PHE A 88 0.71 -1.52 13.84
N ILE A 89 0.41 -0.60 12.92
CA ILE A 89 1.18 -0.45 11.67
C ILE A 89 2.64 -0.12 11.99
N LEU A 90 2.89 0.85 12.87
CA LEU A 90 4.25 1.24 13.27
C LEU A 90 5.02 0.05 13.85
N VAL A 91 4.43 -0.69 14.78
CA VAL A 91 5.06 -1.89 15.37
C VAL A 91 5.33 -2.95 14.29
N ALA A 92 4.39 -3.17 13.37
CA ALA A 92 4.55 -4.12 12.27
C ALA A 92 5.71 -3.72 11.33
N LEU A 93 5.84 -2.43 11.01
CA LEU A 93 6.94 -1.90 10.20
C LEU A 93 8.29 -2.03 10.92
N ILE A 94 8.36 -1.71 12.22
CA ILE A 94 9.59 -1.87 13.03
C ILE A 94 10.03 -3.33 13.03
N ILE A 95 9.11 -4.26 13.32
CA ILE A 95 9.42 -5.69 13.33
C ILE A 95 9.94 -6.12 11.96
N ARG A 96 9.31 -5.66 10.87
CA ARG A 96 9.73 -6.01 9.51
C ARG A 96 11.12 -5.48 9.17
N GLY A 97 11.39 -4.19 9.40
CA GLY A 97 12.67 -3.57 9.11
C GLY A 97 13.82 -4.22 9.89
N VAL A 98 13.63 -4.42 11.19
CA VAL A 98 14.61 -5.11 12.04
C VAL A 98 14.80 -6.56 11.58
N ALA A 99 13.73 -7.24 11.15
CA ALA A 99 13.82 -8.61 10.69
C ALA A 99 14.64 -8.75 9.40
N PHE A 100 14.55 -7.81 8.45
CA PHE A 100 15.39 -7.84 7.25
C PHE A 100 16.89 -7.72 7.60
N GLU A 101 17.24 -6.79 8.47
CA GLU A 101 18.63 -6.54 8.87
C GLU A 101 19.20 -7.68 9.73
N PHE A 102 18.45 -8.13 10.74
CA PHE A 102 18.99 -9.04 11.75
C PHE A 102 18.89 -10.52 11.37
N ARG A 103 18.07 -10.89 10.38
CA ARG A 103 17.92 -12.28 9.98
C ARG A 103 19.25 -12.97 9.67
N SER A 104 20.16 -12.27 8.98
CA SER A 104 21.45 -12.84 8.56
C SER A 104 22.57 -12.71 9.60
N SER A 105 22.32 -12.05 10.74
CA SER A 105 23.33 -11.80 11.78
C SER A 105 23.73 -13.05 12.57
N ASP A 106 22.88 -14.09 12.61
CA ASP A 106 23.18 -15.38 13.24
C ASP A 106 22.91 -16.54 12.25
N ARG A 107 23.70 -17.60 12.38
CA ARG A 107 23.58 -18.84 11.59
C ARG A 107 22.58 -19.84 12.18
N SER A 108 22.13 -19.63 13.41
CA SER A 108 21.16 -20.48 14.09
C SER A 108 19.85 -20.60 13.29
N PRO A 109 19.38 -21.82 12.97
CA PRO A 109 18.12 -22.02 12.25
C PRO A 109 16.91 -21.44 12.98
N ARG A 110 16.91 -21.47 14.32
CA ARG A 110 15.84 -20.89 15.15
C ARG A 110 15.79 -19.37 15.03
N TRP A 111 16.96 -18.72 14.99
CA TRP A 111 17.07 -17.27 14.79
C TRP A 111 16.52 -16.86 13.43
N ARG A 112 16.98 -17.50 12.36
CA ARG A 112 16.51 -17.21 10.98
C ARG A 112 15.01 -17.43 10.85
N SER A 113 14.48 -18.51 11.42
CA SER A 113 13.05 -18.79 11.38
C SER A 113 12.23 -17.77 12.18
N ALA A 114 12.73 -17.27 13.31
CA ALA A 114 12.02 -16.24 14.08
C ALA A 114 11.88 -14.95 13.28
N TRP A 115 12.95 -14.52 12.60
CA TRP A 115 12.92 -13.34 11.74
C TRP A 115 12.14 -13.56 10.43
N ASP A 116 12.16 -14.77 9.86
CA ASP A 116 11.26 -15.14 8.73
C ASP A 116 9.79 -14.89 9.10
N TRP A 117 9.38 -15.30 10.31
CA TRP A 117 8.04 -15.04 10.83
C TRP A 117 7.80 -13.57 11.18
N GLY A 118 8.83 -12.84 11.65
CA GLY A 118 8.77 -11.39 11.84
C GLY A 118 8.46 -10.64 10.55
N ILE A 119 9.15 -10.97 9.45
CA ILE A 119 8.88 -10.42 8.12
C ILE A 119 7.45 -10.74 7.69
N PHE A 120 7.03 -12.01 7.84
CA PHE A 120 5.68 -12.43 7.50
C PHE A 120 4.60 -11.64 8.26
N VAL A 121 4.69 -11.60 9.58
CA VAL A 121 3.68 -10.94 10.44
C VAL A 121 3.69 -9.44 10.20
N GLY A 122 4.87 -8.81 10.11
CA GLY A 122 4.99 -7.39 9.83
C GLY A 122 4.33 -7.00 8.50
N SER A 123 4.61 -7.76 7.44
CA SER A 123 3.99 -7.51 6.13
C SER A 123 2.49 -7.82 6.11
N LEU A 124 2.06 -8.92 6.75
CA LEU A 124 0.65 -9.31 6.84
C LEU A 124 -0.20 -8.26 7.56
N LEU A 125 0.24 -7.84 8.76
CA LEU A 125 -0.49 -6.86 9.56
C LEU A 125 -0.55 -5.51 8.86
N SER A 126 0.56 -5.06 8.29
CA SER A 126 0.61 -3.80 7.54
C SER A 126 -0.36 -3.83 6.35
N ALA A 127 -0.37 -4.91 5.57
CA ALA A 127 -1.25 -5.07 4.43
C ALA A 127 -2.74 -5.00 4.81
N ILE A 128 -3.15 -5.67 5.91
CA ILE A 128 -4.54 -5.65 6.38
C ILE A 128 -4.93 -4.29 6.95
N LEU A 129 -4.10 -3.72 7.82
CA LEU A 129 -4.43 -2.49 8.55
C LEU A 129 -4.58 -1.29 7.60
N TRP A 130 -3.81 -1.24 6.50
CA TRP A 130 -3.99 -0.21 5.48
C TRP A 130 -5.35 -0.28 4.80
N GLY A 131 -5.84 -1.47 4.45
CA GLY A 131 -7.16 -1.62 3.85
C GLY A 131 -8.29 -1.25 4.81
N VAL A 132 -8.15 -1.61 6.09
CA VAL A 132 -9.06 -1.17 7.16
C VAL A 132 -9.05 0.35 7.31
N ALA A 133 -7.87 0.98 7.30
CA ALA A 133 -7.76 2.44 7.44
C ALA A 133 -8.42 3.18 6.27
N VAL A 134 -8.10 2.79 5.03
CA VAL A 134 -8.62 3.44 3.82
C VAL A 134 -10.14 3.31 3.71
N THR A 135 -10.70 2.14 4.01
CA THR A 135 -12.16 1.94 3.97
C THR A 135 -12.89 2.70 5.09
N ASN A 136 -12.28 2.89 6.26
CA ASN A 136 -12.83 3.77 7.29
C ASN A 136 -12.86 5.23 6.83
N ILE A 137 -11.80 5.72 6.15
CA ILE A 137 -11.78 7.08 5.61
C ILE A 137 -12.90 7.29 4.58
N LEU A 138 -13.19 6.26 3.75
CA LEU A 138 -14.27 6.28 2.76
C LEU A 138 -15.67 6.25 3.37
N ARG A 139 -15.92 5.32 4.32
CA ARG A 139 -17.21 5.21 5.02
C ARG A 139 -17.47 6.41 5.93
N GLY A 140 -16.40 7.02 6.41
CA GLY A 140 -16.44 8.04 7.43
C GLY A 140 -16.35 7.45 8.84
N VAL A 141 -15.88 8.30 9.74
CA VAL A 141 -15.63 8.00 11.15
C VAL A 141 -16.28 9.04 12.05
N PRO A 142 -16.55 8.75 13.34
CA PRO A 142 -17.20 9.71 14.22
C PRO A 142 -16.26 10.90 14.54
N ILE A 143 -16.47 12.01 13.84
CA ILE A 143 -15.71 13.26 13.99
C ILE A 143 -16.67 14.37 14.43
N ASN A 144 -16.36 15.09 15.50
CA ASN A 144 -17.16 16.21 15.99
C ASN A 144 -16.83 17.55 15.29
N GLY A 145 -17.50 18.64 15.71
CA GLY A 145 -17.31 19.98 15.14
C GLY A 145 -15.92 20.57 15.35
N GLU A 146 -15.17 20.07 16.35
CA GLU A 146 -13.79 20.46 16.65
C GLU A 146 -12.75 19.67 15.84
N MET A 147 -13.18 18.92 14.81
CA MET A 147 -12.32 18.04 14.01
C MET A 147 -11.64 16.96 14.85
N GLN A 148 -12.26 16.51 15.95
CA GLN A 148 -11.73 15.45 16.78
C GLN A 148 -12.49 14.16 16.55
N TYR A 149 -11.75 13.06 16.46
CA TYR A 149 -12.34 11.74 16.50
C TYR A 149 -12.85 11.44 17.91
N VAL A 150 -14.13 11.08 18.03
CA VAL A 150 -14.81 10.82 19.31
C VAL A 150 -15.30 9.37 19.44
N GLY A 151 -14.86 8.51 18.53
CA GLY A 151 -15.18 7.08 18.57
C GLY A 151 -14.18 6.26 19.40
N THR A 152 -14.30 4.95 19.28
CA THR A 152 -13.45 3.94 19.90
C THR A 152 -12.77 3.09 18.84
N PHE A 153 -11.69 2.40 19.21
CA PHE A 153 -10.97 1.51 18.29
C PHE A 153 -11.87 0.48 17.59
N PHE A 154 -12.89 -0.04 18.28
CA PHE A 154 -13.79 -1.03 17.71
C PHE A 154 -14.72 -0.45 16.64
N ASP A 155 -14.95 0.86 16.62
CA ASP A 155 -15.74 1.51 15.57
C ASP A 155 -15.03 1.48 14.20
N LEU A 156 -13.70 1.29 14.22
CA LEU A 156 -12.89 1.09 13.02
C LEU A 156 -13.06 -0.32 12.42
N LEU A 157 -13.59 -1.27 13.20
CA LEU A 157 -13.76 -2.66 12.81
C LEU A 157 -15.22 -2.92 12.45
N SER A 158 -15.47 -3.15 11.17
CA SER A 158 -16.78 -3.50 10.63
C SER A 158 -16.60 -4.53 9.51
N PRO A 159 -17.66 -5.26 9.12
CA PRO A 159 -17.57 -6.16 7.98
C PRO A 159 -17.00 -5.49 6.73
N TYR A 160 -17.38 -4.23 6.46
CA TYR A 160 -16.85 -3.46 5.32
C TYR A 160 -15.35 -3.21 5.42
N THR A 161 -14.89 -2.75 6.59
CA THR A 161 -13.49 -2.36 6.76
C THR A 161 -12.58 -3.57 6.82
N LEU A 162 -13.06 -4.68 7.38
CA LEU A 162 -12.39 -5.98 7.34
C LEU A 162 -12.27 -6.52 5.92
N ILE A 163 -13.32 -6.42 5.09
CA ILE A 163 -13.23 -6.75 3.67
C ILE A 163 -12.20 -5.87 2.97
N GLY A 164 -12.14 -4.57 3.27
CA GLY A 164 -11.07 -3.68 2.82
C GLY A 164 -9.67 -4.19 3.13
N GLY A 165 -9.43 -4.62 4.37
CA GLY A 165 -8.17 -5.22 4.80
C GLY A 165 -7.83 -6.54 4.10
N VAL A 166 -8.84 -7.40 3.87
CA VAL A 166 -8.64 -8.64 3.10
C VAL A 166 -8.36 -8.32 1.63
N THR A 167 -8.99 -7.32 1.04
CA THR A 167 -8.72 -6.88 -0.33
C THR A 167 -7.26 -6.46 -0.49
N THR A 168 -6.76 -5.56 0.36
CA THR A 168 -5.36 -5.10 0.27
C THR A 168 -4.38 -6.23 0.53
N LEU A 169 -4.66 -7.10 1.49
CA LEU A 169 -3.87 -8.31 1.72
C LEU A 169 -3.73 -9.18 0.46
N LEU A 170 -4.85 -9.51 -0.18
CA LEU A 170 -4.84 -10.38 -1.36
C LEU A 170 -4.21 -9.69 -2.58
N LEU A 171 -4.50 -8.40 -2.80
CA LEU A 171 -3.90 -7.63 -3.89
C LEU A 171 -2.37 -7.55 -3.74
N PHE A 172 -1.87 -7.23 -2.56
CA PHE A 172 -0.42 -7.18 -2.30
C PHE A 172 0.22 -8.56 -2.40
N THR A 173 -0.44 -9.61 -1.91
CA THR A 173 0.05 -11.00 -2.07
C THR A 173 0.16 -11.39 -3.55
N VAL A 174 -0.82 -11.05 -4.39
CA VAL A 174 -0.75 -11.26 -5.85
C VAL A 174 0.38 -10.43 -6.46
N HIS A 175 0.49 -9.17 -6.07
CA HIS A 175 1.50 -8.26 -6.60
C HIS A 175 2.92 -8.74 -6.29
N GLY A 176 3.18 -9.17 -5.06
CA GLY A 176 4.43 -9.80 -4.65
C GLY A 176 4.70 -11.14 -5.32
N ALA A 177 3.70 -12.01 -5.47
CA ALA A 177 3.86 -13.26 -6.21
C ALA A 177 4.30 -13.01 -7.66
N LEU A 178 3.66 -12.05 -8.34
CA LEU A 178 3.99 -11.65 -9.71
C LEU A 178 5.38 -11.00 -9.79
N TYR A 179 5.76 -10.18 -8.81
CA TYR A 179 7.12 -9.67 -8.70
C TYR A 179 8.16 -10.80 -8.61
N LEU A 180 7.90 -11.82 -7.80
CA LEU A 180 8.78 -12.98 -7.70
C LEU A 180 8.91 -13.76 -9.02
N THR A 181 7.87 -13.80 -9.87
CA THR A 181 7.99 -14.41 -11.22
C THR A 181 8.96 -13.64 -12.13
N LEU A 182 9.15 -12.34 -11.89
CA LEU A 182 10.10 -11.51 -12.63
C LEU A 182 11.52 -11.67 -12.11
N LYS A 183 11.69 -11.88 -10.80
CA LYS A 183 12.98 -11.83 -10.10
C LYS A 183 13.63 -13.17 -9.79
N THR A 184 12.87 -14.27 -9.76
CA THR A 184 13.38 -15.61 -9.44
C THR A 184 13.53 -16.49 -10.69
N GLU A 185 14.10 -17.68 -10.53
CA GLU A 185 14.28 -18.69 -11.60
C GLU A 185 13.92 -20.11 -11.13
N GLY A 186 13.88 -21.06 -12.08
CA GLY A 186 13.69 -22.48 -11.79
C GLY A 186 12.35 -22.82 -11.12
N GLU A 187 12.39 -23.68 -10.10
CA GLU A 187 11.19 -24.12 -9.37
C GLU A 187 10.49 -22.98 -8.63
N MET A 188 11.23 -21.97 -8.15
CA MET A 188 10.67 -20.84 -7.42
C MET A 188 9.68 -20.06 -8.29
N VAL A 189 9.99 -19.87 -9.58
CA VAL A 189 9.07 -19.23 -10.53
C VAL A 189 7.79 -20.03 -10.71
N GLN A 190 7.87 -21.36 -10.77
CA GLN A 190 6.67 -22.19 -10.90
C GLN A 190 5.79 -22.14 -9.66
N ARG A 191 6.39 -22.08 -8.46
CA ARG A 191 5.66 -21.88 -7.20
C ARG A 191 5.01 -20.50 -7.15
N ALA A 192 5.74 -19.45 -7.52
CA ALA A 192 5.21 -18.09 -7.61
C ALA A 192 3.99 -18.02 -8.55
N TRP A 193 4.07 -18.68 -9.73
CA TRP A 193 2.92 -18.79 -10.63
C TRP A 193 1.74 -19.54 -10.03
N SER A 194 1.99 -20.65 -9.34
CA SER A 194 0.93 -21.43 -8.70
C SER A 194 0.18 -20.60 -7.66
N ILE A 195 0.92 -19.89 -6.80
CA ILE A 195 0.34 -19.02 -5.78
C ILE A 195 -0.42 -17.86 -6.45
N ALA A 196 0.20 -17.17 -7.42
CA ALA A 196 -0.43 -16.06 -8.12
C ALA A 196 -1.77 -16.48 -8.76
N LYS A 197 -1.85 -17.67 -9.37
CA LYS A 197 -3.10 -18.18 -9.98
C LYS A 197 -4.21 -18.33 -8.94
N THR A 198 -3.93 -18.99 -7.81
CA THR A 198 -4.93 -19.23 -6.77
C THR A 198 -5.35 -17.93 -6.08
N VAL A 199 -4.38 -17.11 -5.67
CA VAL A 199 -4.65 -15.88 -4.91
C VAL A 199 -5.30 -14.81 -5.80
N SER A 200 -4.97 -14.72 -7.09
CA SER A 200 -5.57 -13.71 -7.99
C SER A 200 -7.07 -13.91 -8.19
N VAL A 201 -7.57 -15.14 -8.19
CA VAL A 201 -9.02 -15.40 -8.25
C VAL A 201 -9.69 -14.94 -6.95
N GLY A 202 -9.11 -15.27 -5.80
CA GLY A 202 -9.61 -14.79 -4.50
C GLY A 202 -9.61 -13.26 -4.41
N ALA A 203 -8.52 -12.62 -4.84
CA ALA A 203 -8.39 -11.17 -4.88
C ALA A 203 -9.47 -10.53 -5.77
N LEU A 204 -9.79 -11.13 -6.93
CA LEU A 204 -10.86 -10.63 -7.80
C LEU A 204 -12.23 -10.72 -7.14
N VAL A 205 -12.55 -11.86 -6.50
CA VAL A 205 -13.83 -12.05 -5.79
C VAL A 205 -13.98 -11.03 -4.66
N VAL A 206 -12.96 -10.87 -3.83
CA VAL A 206 -13.00 -9.92 -2.71
C VAL A 206 -13.00 -8.47 -3.19
N LEU A 207 -12.34 -8.15 -4.31
CA LEU A 207 -12.41 -6.82 -4.94
C LEU A 207 -13.83 -6.49 -5.42
N VAL A 208 -14.52 -7.44 -6.06
CA VAL A 208 -15.92 -7.27 -6.48
C VAL A 208 -16.82 -7.08 -5.26
N LEU A 209 -16.63 -7.87 -4.20
CA LEU A 209 -17.35 -7.70 -2.95
C LEU A 209 -17.10 -6.32 -2.32
N LEU A 210 -15.84 -5.87 -2.27
CA LEU A 210 -15.50 -4.53 -1.78
C LEU A 210 -16.19 -3.44 -2.60
N ALA A 211 -16.17 -3.54 -3.93
CA ALA A 211 -16.81 -2.56 -4.81
C ALA A 211 -18.33 -2.51 -4.58
N ALA A 212 -18.98 -3.67 -4.45
CA ALA A 212 -20.41 -3.76 -4.12
C ALA A 212 -20.72 -3.15 -2.75
N MET A 213 -19.95 -3.48 -1.70
CA MET A 213 -20.16 -2.90 -0.37
C MET A 213 -19.89 -1.40 -0.35
N THR A 214 -18.87 -0.93 -1.09
CA THR A 214 -18.55 0.50 -1.22
C THR A 214 -19.71 1.26 -1.87
N TYR A 215 -20.40 0.66 -2.84
CA TYR A 215 -21.58 1.26 -3.47
C TYR A 215 -22.73 1.46 -2.48
N PHE A 216 -22.94 0.53 -1.56
CA PHE A 216 -24.03 0.63 -0.58
C PHE A 216 -23.67 1.44 0.67
N GLN A 217 -22.38 1.57 1.01
CA GLN A 217 -21.94 2.18 2.27
C GLN A 217 -21.33 3.57 2.13
N THR A 218 -21.04 4.02 0.91
CA THR A 218 -20.32 5.28 0.66
C THR A 218 -20.91 6.01 -0.53
N ASP A 219 -20.56 7.27 -0.68
CA ASP A 219 -20.91 8.09 -1.83
C ASP A 219 -19.81 8.13 -2.90
N LEU A 220 -18.81 7.23 -2.84
CA LEU A 220 -17.66 7.22 -3.76
C LEU A 220 -18.09 7.24 -5.24
N PHE A 221 -19.14 6.49 -5.59
CA PHE A 221 -19.64 6.40 -6.97
C PHE A 221 -20.40 7.63 -7.46
N ALA A 222 -20.66 8.62 -6.59
CA ALA A 222 -21.15 9.93 -7.03
C ALA A 222 -20.08 10.71 -7.82
N SER A 223 -18.80 10.42 -7.60
CA SER A 223 -17.69 10.94 -8.40
C SER A 223 -17.51 10.12 -9.67
N THR A 224 -17.75 10.73 -10.83
CA THR A 224 -17.55 10.08 -12.14
C THR A 224 -16.11 9.59 -12.32
N LEU A 225 -15.13 10.36 -11.84
CA LEU A 225 -13.72 9.98 -11.92
C LEU A 225 -13.41 8.75 -11.04
N ALA A 226 -14.00 8.67 -9.85
CA ALA A 226 -13.86 7.51 -8.97
C ALA A 226 -14.54 6.27 -9.57
N ALA A 227 -15.74 6.42 -10.13
CA ALA A 227 -16.46 5.32 -10.78
C ALA A 227 -15.68 4.77 -12.00
N LEU A 228 -15.12 5.65 -12.84
CA LEU A 228 -14.23 5.26 -13.95
C LEU A 228 -12.97 4.59 -13.43
N GLY A 229 -12.36 5.10 -12.37
CA GLY A 229 -11.21 4.48 -11.73
C GLY A 229 -11.50 3.06 -11.24
N ILE A 230 -12.65 2.81 -10.60
CA ILE A 230 -13.07 1.48 -10.16
C ILE A 230 -13.31 0.56 -11.35
N LEU A 231 -13.88 1.06 -12.44
CA LEU A 231 -14.06 0.29 -13.67
C LEU A 231 -12.70 -0.14 -14.26
N VAL A 232 -11.73 0.79 -14.36
CA VAL A 232 -10.38 0.46 -14.85
C VAL A 232 -9.68 -0.50 -13.90
N CYS A 233 -9.83 -0.32 -12.58
CA CYS A 233 -9.32 -1.24 -11.56
C CYS A 233 -9.87 -2.66 -11.75
N ALA A 234 -11.19 -2.81 -11.95
CA ALA A 234 -11.82 -4.10 -12.18
C ALA A 234 -11.32 -4.77 -13.46
N VAL A 235 -11.21 -4.01 -14.56
CA VAL A 235 -10.65 -4.53 -15.83
C VAL A 235 -9.19 -4.93 -15.66
N ALA A 236 -8.37 -4.12 -14.99
CA ALA A 236 -6.96 -4.42 -14.71
C ALA A 236 -6.83 -5.69 -13.83
N MET A 237 -7.73 -5.90 -12.87
CA MET A 237 -7.73 -7.10 -12.05
C MET A 237 -8.10 -8.36 -12.86
N ILE A 238 -9.08 -8.25 -13.75
CA ILE A 238 -9.42 -9.36 -14.68
C ILE A 238 -8.22 -9.67 -15.58
N LEU A 239 -7.57 -8.65 -16.14
CA LEU A 239 -6.35 -8.82 -16.94
C LEU A 239 -5.21 -9.43 -16.13
N THR A 240 -5.08 -9.09 -14.84
CA THR A 240 -4.11 -9.69 -13.92
C THR A 240 -4.35 -11.20 -13.83
N VAL A 241 -5.58 -11.64 -13.60
CA VAL A 241 -5.93 -13.07 -13.58
C VAL A 241 -5.59 -13.71 -14.94
N LEU A 242 -6.06 -13.14 -16.05
CA LEU A 242 -5.85 -13.72 -17.39
C LEU A 242 -4.36 -13.86 -17.74
N PHE A 243 -3.55 -12.82 -17.52
CA PHE A 243 -2.12 -12.86 -17.79
C PHE A 243 -1.37 -13.78 -16.81
N THR A 244 -1.89 -13.95 -15.60
CA THR A 244 -1.35 -14.92 -14.62
C THR A 244 -1.56 -16.36 -15.09
N TYR A 245 -2.74 -16.69 -15.61
CA TYR A 245 -3.01 -18.01 -16.19
C TYR A 245 -2.18 -18.27 -17.45
N LYS A 246 -1.96 -17.25 -18.28
CA LYS A 246 -1.08 -17.29 -19.47
C LYS A 246 0.42 -17.25 -19.15
N LYS A 247 0.82 -17.15 -17.87
CA LYS A 247 2.21 -17.01 -17.41
C LYS A 247 2.98 -15.86 -18.08
N ALA A 248 2.30 -14.76 -18.40
CA ALA A 248 2.90 -13.59 -19.04
C ALA A 248 3.43 -12.59 -18.00
N ALA A 249 4.58 -12.90 -17.37
CA ALA A 249 5.12 -12.22 -16.17
C ALA A 249 5.02 -10.69 -16.21
N GLY A 250 5.61 -10.04 -17.24
CA GLY A 250 5.61 -8.58 -17.34
C GLY A 250 4.22 -7.98 -17.48
N LYS A 251 3.35 -8.59 -18.30
CA LYS A 251 1.96 -8.13 -18.50
C LYS A 251 1.11 -8.33 -17.25
N ALA A 252 1.29 -9.45 -16.56
CA ALA A 252 0.59 -9.74 -15.31
C ALA A 252 1.00 -8.74 -14.21
N PHE A 253 2.31 -8.47 -14.07
CA PHE A 253 2.80 -7.48 -13.11
C PHE A 253 2.25 -6.08 -13.40
N ILE A 254 2.32 -5.61 -14.65
CA ILE A 254 1.77 -4.31 -15.06
C ILE A 254 0.25 -4.25 -14.78
N ALA A 255 -0.51 -5.30 -15.10
CA ALA A 255 -1.94 -5.32 -14.80
C ALA A 255 -2.23 -5.26 -13.29
N SER A 256 -1.45 -5.96 -12.46
CA SER A 256 -1.60 -5.91 -11.00
C SER A 256 -1.23 -4.54 -10.42
N SER A 257 -0.18 -3.91 -10.95
CA SER A 257 0.18 -2.54 -10.65
C SER A 257 -0.94 -1.56 -10.98
N LEU A 258 -1.51 -1.66 -12.19
CA LEU A 258 -2.63 -0.81 -12.61
C LEU A 258 -3.85 -1.02 -11.71
N THR A 259 -4.11 -2.25 -11.26
CA THR A 259 -5.18 -2.54 -10.31
C THR A 259 -5.01 -1.73 -9.02
N ILE A 260 -3.81 -1.77 -8.42
CA ILE A 260 -3.51 -1.03 -7.18
C ILE A 260 -3.58 0.49 -7.43
N THR A 261 -2.93 0.99 -8.48
CA THR A 261 -2.91 2.42 -8.82
C THR A 261 -4.33 2.96 -9.01
N PHE A 262 -5.17 2.28 -9.79
CA PHE A 262 -6.53 2.75 -10.06
C PHE A 262 -7.46 2.55 -8.86
N LEU A 263 -7.25 1.54 -8.01
CA LEU A 263 -7.96 1.43 -6.75
C LEU A 263 -7.70 2.66 -5.88
N VAL A 264 -6.43 3.00 -5.64
CA VAL A 264 -6.04 4.14 -4.81
C VAL A 264 -6.49 5.47 -5.44
N LEU A 265 -6.32 5.62 -6.76
CA LEU A 265 -6.81 6.80 -7.48
C LEU A 265 -8.33 6.98 -7.30
N SER A 266 -9.09 5.89 -7.32
CA SER A 266 -10.55 5.94 -7.12
C SER A 266 -10.92 6.39 -5.72
N VAL A 267 -10.19 5.93 -4.71
CA VAL A 267 -10.37 6.37 -3.32
C VAL A 267 -10.19 7.88 -3.22
N PHE A 268 -9.06 8.43 -3.65
CA PHE A 268 -8.81 9.87 -3.59
C PHE A 268 -9.78 10.68 -4.44
N SER A 269 -10.14 10.18 -5.63
CA SER A 269 -11.11 10.86 -6.51
C SER A 269 -12.54 10.85 -5.94
N GLY A 270 -12.89 9.86 -5.12
CA GLY A 270 -14.19 9.77 -4.45
C GLY A 270 -14.25 10.60 -3.16
N LEU A 271 -13.10 10.75 -2.50
CA LEU A 271 -12.99 11.62 -1.33
C LEU A 271 -13.04 13.09 -1.72
N PHE A 272 -12.38 13.50 -2.81
CA PHE A 272 -12.27 14.90 -3.22
C PHE A 272 -13.64 15.63 -3.25
N PRO A 273 -13.76 16.84 -2.65
CA PRO A 273 -12.72 17.65 -2.00
C PRO A 273 -12.47 17.32 -0.51
N ARG A 274 -13.10 16.28 0.03
CA ARG A 274 -12.92 15.81 1.41
C ARG A 274 -11.61 15.04 1.54
N VAL A 275 -11.04 15.08 2.73
CA VAL A 275 -9.86 14.30 3.14
C VAL A 275 -10.19 13.32 4.26
N MET A 276 -11.19 13.65 5.09
CA MET A 276 -11.82 12.73 6.04
C MET A 276 -13.32 13.02 6.15
N VAL A 277 -14.13 11.96 6.06
CA VAL A 277 -15.59 12.06 6.13
C VAL A 277 -16.06 11.89 7.58
N SER A 278 -16.89 12.81 8.07
CA SER A 278 -17.55 12.64 9.37
C SER A 278 -18.83 11.84 9.21
N SER A 279 -18.99 10.81 10.04
CA SER A 279 -20.23 10.03 10.15
C SER A 279 -21.29 10.66 11.06
N LEU A 280 -20.90 11.65 11.88
CA LEU A 280 -21.84 12.32 12.81
C LEU A 280 -22.59 13.46 12.13
N ASN A 281 -21.90 14.23 11.28
CA ASN A 281 -22.48 15.31 10.51
C ASN A 281 -21.64 15.58 9.26
N PRO A 282 -22.21 15.53 8.04
CA PRO A 282 -21.47 15.82 6.81
C PRO A 282 -20.70 17.15 6.82
N GLU A 283 -21.25 18.19 7.47
CA GLU A 283 -20.62 19.52 7.59
C GLU A 283 -19.35 19.53 8.45
N TRP A 284 -19.14 18.52 9.29
CA TRP A 284 -17.93 18.36 10.11
C TRP A 284 -16.83 17.58 9.38
N SER A 285 -17.03 17.24 8.10
CA SER A 285 -16.00 16.60 7.30
C SER A 285 -14.81 17.54 7.08
N LEU A 286 -13.61 16.97 7.14
CA LEU A 286 -12.41 17.71 6.76
C LEU A 286 -12.30 17.70 5.24
N HIS A 287 -12.02 18.86 4.68
CA HIS A 287 -11.81 19.08 3.25
C HIS A 287 -10.54 19.90 3.00
N ILE A 288 -10.12 19.95 1.74
CA ILE A 288 -8.86 20.59 1.35
C ILE A 288 -8.76 22.08 1.73
N TYR A 289 -9.86 22.74 2.13
CA TYR A 289 -9.85 24.15 2.53
C TYR A 289 -9.79 24.33 4.05
N ASN A 290 -10.64 23.63 4.81
CA ASN A 290 -10.68 23.76 6.28
C ASN A 290 -9.52 23.04 6.98
N ALA A 291 -8.89 22.06 6.31
CA ALA A 291 -7.82 21.27 6.89
C ALA A 291 -6.42 21.74 6.51
N SER A 292 -6.32 22.77 5.65
CA SER A 292 -5.07 23.18 5.01
C SER A 292 -4.21 24.14 5.84
N SER A 293 -2.91 24.11 5.56
CA SER A 293 -1.95 25.12 5.99
C SER A 293 -2.16 26.47 5.31
N SER A 294 -1.51 27.51 5.85
CA SER A 294 -1.57 28.85 5.26
C SER A 294 -1.04 28.88 3.82
N PRO A 295 -1.54 29.80 2.96
CA PRO A 295 -1.08 29.91 1.57
C PRO A 295 0.44 30.10 1.43
N TYR A 296 1.06 30.80 2.39
CA TYR A 296 2.50 30.99 2.43
C TYR A 296 3.26 29.68 2.63
N THR A 297 2.81 28.84 3.56
CA THR A 297 3.39 27.51 3.83
C THR A 297 3.28 26.61 2.61
N LEU A 298 2.10 26.54 2.00
CA LEU A 298 1.88 25.75 0.78
C LEU A 298 2.74 26.22 -0.39
N LYS A 299 3.00 27.53 -0.50
CA LYS A 299 3.90 28.09 -1.52
C LYS A 299 5.34 27.63 -1.31
N ILE A 300 5.86 27.73 -0.07
CA ILE A 300 7.23 27.30 0.25
C ILE A 300 7.39 25.80 -0.02
N MET A 301 6.48 24.99 0.50
CA MET A 301 6.57 23.55 0.31
C MET A 301 6.49 23.18 -1.18
N THR A 302 5.68 23.89 -1.98
CA THR A 302 5.60 23.64 -3.43
C THR A 302 6.95 23.86 -4.10
N ILE A 303 7.68 24.91 -3.72
CA ILE A 303 9.02 25.19 -4.25
C ILE A 303 9.96 24.03 -3.89
N VAL A 304 9.92 23.56 -2.65
CA VAL A 304 10.74 22.42 -2.18
C VAL A 304 10.37 21.12 -2.90
N ALA A 305 9.08 20.84 -3.08
CA ALA A 305 8.61 19.65 -3.78
C ALA A 305 9.04 19.65 -5.25
N LEU A 306 8.89 20.78 -5.95
CA LEU A 306 9.29 20.91 -7.36
C LEU A 306 10.80 20.77 -7.58
N THR A 307 11.63 21.05 -6.58
CA THR A 307 13.09 20.87 -6.68
C THR A 307 13.52 19.46 -6.28
N LEU A 308 13.00 18.91 -5.18
CA LEU A 308 13.48 17.63 -4.64
C LEU A 308 12.82 16.41 -5.30
N VAL A 309 11.53 16.46 -5.62
CA VAL A 309 10.81 15.29 -6.17
C VAL A 309 11.45 14.79 -7.48
N PRO A 310 11.82 15.63 -8.46
CA PRO A 310 12.47 15.15 -9.68
C PRO A 310 13.81 14.44 -9.41
N ILE A 311 14.59 14.94 -8.44
CA ILE A 311 15.88 14.36 -8.06
C ILE A 311 15.66 12.98 -7.43
N VAL A 312 14.71 12.87 -6.49
CA VAL A 312 14.37 11.61 -5.83
C VAL A 312 13.84 10.59 -6.83
N LEU A 313 12.97 10.99 -7.76
CA LEU A 313 12.46 10.11 -8.81
C LEU A 313 13.57 9.64 -9.76
N ALA A 314 14.49 10.53 -10.17
CA ALA A 314 15.62 10.17 -11.02
C ALA A 314 16.52 9.14 -10.34
N TYR A 315 16.84 9.36 -9.07
CA TYR A 315 17.61 8.42 -8.26
C TYR A 315 16.89 7.07 -8.11
N GLN A 316 15.58 7.08 -7.79
CA GLN A 316 14.80 5.85 -7.64
C GLN A 316 14.75 5.05 -8.95
N ILE A 317 14.48 5.72 -10.09
CA ILE A 317 14.48 5.09 -11.41
C ILE A 317 15.85 4.47 -11.71
N TRP A 318 16.94 5.17 -11.38
CA TRP A 318 18.29 4.66 -11.56
C TRP A 318 18.55 3.41 -10.69
N THR A 319 18.15 3.42 -9.42
CA THR A 319 18.24 2.26 -8.52
C THR A 319 17.52 1.04 -9.10
N TYR A 320 16.26 1.19 -9.54
CA TYR A 320 15.53 0.10 -10.18
C TYR A 320 16.17 -0.39 -11.47
N TRP A 321 16.77 0.52 -12.25
CA TRP A 321 17.48 0.16 -13.47
C TRP A 321 18.73 -0.67 -13.16
N VAL A 322 19.51 -0.30 -12.12
CA VAL A 322 20.69 -1.04 -11.68
C VAL A 322 20.33 -2.45 -11.22
N PHE A 323 19.29 -2.59 -10.38
CA PHE A 323 18.87 -3.87 -9.79
C PHE A 323 17.82 -4.64 -10.61
N ARG A 324 17.72 -4.38 -11.93
CA ARG A 324 16.67 -4.98 -12.78
C ARG A 324 16.81 -6.49 -13.01
N LYS A 325 18.03 -7.03 -12.93
CA LYS A 325 18.33 -8.43 -13.24
C LYS A 325 17.66 -9.41 -12.25
N ARG A 326 17.55 -10.68 -12.65
CA ARG A 326 17.09 -11.78 -11.80
C ARG A 326 18.14 -12.16 -10.78
N ILE A 327 17.69 -12.69 -9.65
CA ILE A 327 18.56 -13.15 -8.57
C ILE A 327 18.60 -14.67 -8.59
N THR A 328 19.82 -15.19 -8.60
CA THR A 328 20.13 -16.62 -8.57
C THR A 328 20.88 -16.96 -7.28
N ALA A 329 21.03 -18.25 -6.99
CA ALA A 329 21.83 -18.70 -5.85
C ALA A 329 23.30 -18.25 -5.92
N LYS A 330 23.81 -17.91 -7.12
CA LYS A 330 25.18 -17.42 -7.32
C LYS A 330 25.38 -15.97 -6.87
N ASP A 331 24.30 -15.19 -6.83
CA ASP A 331 24.34 -13.78 -6.45
C ASP A 331 24.28 -13.57 -4.93
N ILE A 332 24.09 -14.66 -4.18
CA ILE A 332 24.12 -14.66 -2.72
C ILE A 332 25.57 -14.87 -2.27
N HIS A 333 26.31 -13.77 -2.05
CA HIS A 333 27.57 -13.85 -1.33
C HIS A 333 27.29 -14.16 0.15
N TYR A 334 28.05 -15.12 0.71
CA TYR A 334 27.83 -15.72 2.02
C TYR A 334 27.89 -14.70 3.15
#